data_AF-A0A8X6HRD8-F1
#
_entry.id   AF-A0A8X6HRD8-F1
#
_cell.length_a   1.000
_cell.length_b   1.000
_cell.length_c   1.000
_cell.angle_alpha   90.00
_cell.angle_beta   90.00
_cell.angle_gamma   90.00
#
_symmetry.space_group_name_H-M   'P 1'
#
loop_
_entity.id
_entity.type
_entity.pdbx_description
1 polymer ?
#
loop_
_entity_poly.entity_id
_entity_poly.type
_entity_poly.pdbx_seq_one_letter_code
_entity_poly.pdbx_strand_id
1 'polypeptide(L)'
;MRLTCGLNTNLWSHNLSWDEELPNSLARQWRIFQEQLPLLTKIKIPRCILIPQAIDVQVHGFCDSSEKAYCAAIYIRSKDATQTVISRLLTSKTRVSRVKTQSLPRLELCSALLLANLLHATLPTLTMPISETFAWSDSKITLAWLKSEPRRWQPFVANRVAQIQELTPNVHWNFVSGLENSADCGTRGIPPTKLENCDLWFNGPDWLKNSTFPIGRFEDNPQLQEDMSTEAKGISKLIMLTVVDATFKVEFFQNFSSWNKLKRVVAYCLRFVKNCSLAACKRRKSFLTTTELSEAEKAIVKFIQHDHFSMEVSYLSAGKQLPSSNKLIPLTPFYDDFGIIRVGGRLKNSILPESAEASHLAF
;
A
#
# COMPACT_ATOMS: atom_id res chain seq x y z
N MET A 1 -27.53 -19.29 15.76
CA MET A 1 -26.46 -18.50 16.40
C MET A 1 -25.37 -19.46 16.88
N ARG A 2 -24.15 -19.40 16.32
CA ARG A 2 -23.07 -20.38 16.56
C ARG A 2 -22.35 -20.09 17.90
N LEU A 3 -23.01 -20.38 19.02
CA LEU A 3 -22.45 -20.22 20.38
C LEU A 3 -21.43 -21.33 20.75
N THR A 4 -21.21 -22.34 19.90
CA THR A 4 -20.39 -23.53 20.18
C THR A 4 -18.93 -23.44 19.70
N CYS A 5 -18.55 -22.34 19.04
CA CYS A 5 -17.28 -22.21 18.32
C CYS A 5 -16.04 -22.47 19.19
N GLY A 6 -15.96 -21.89 20.40
CA GLY A 6 -14.80 -22.03 21.28
C GLY A 6 -14.66 -23.41 21.94
N LEU A 7 -15.78 -24.04 22.29
CA LEU A 7 -15.81 -25.37 22.92
C LEU A 7 -15.34 -26.45 21.95
N ASN A 8 -15.81 -26.38 20.68
CA ASN A 8 -15.42 -27.35 19.66
C ASN A 8 -13.94 -27.24 19.28
N THR A 9 -13.35 -26.05 19.12
CA THR A 9 -11.92 -25.97 18.78
C THR A 9 -10.99 -26.55 19.83
N ASN A 10 -11.30 -26.37 21.12
CA ASN A 10 -10.51 -26.97 22.19
C ASN A 10 -10.69 -28.50 22.22
N LEU A 11 -11.89 -29.01 21.96
CA LEU A 11 -12.14 -30.45 21.84
C LEU A 11 -11.25 -31.10 20.77
N TRP A 12 -11.14 -30.46 19.61
CA TRP A 12 -10.40 -30.98 18.46
C TRP A 12 -8.87 -30.91 18.67
N SER A 13 -8.39 -30.00 19.51
CA SER A 13 -6.95 -29.92 19.84
C SER A 13 -6.49 -31.01 20.81
N HIS A 14 -7.41 -31.70 21.49
CA HIS A 14 -7.07 -32.77 22.44
C HIS A 14 -6.96 -34.16 21.78
N ASN A 15 -7.20 -34.29 20.46
CA ASN A 15 -7.11 -35.55 19.71
C ASN A 15 -7.83 -36.73 20.39
N LEU A 16 -8.97 -36.47 21.04
CA LEU A 16 -9.74 -37.49 21.74
C LEU A 16 -10.47 -38.39 20.74
N SER A 17 -10.57 -39.68 21.05
CA SER A 17 -11.43 -40.60 20.32
C SER A 17 -12.91 -40.41 20.69
N TRP A 18 -13.82 -40.98 19.90
CA TRP A 18 -15.27 -40.77 20.08
C TRP A 18 -15.82 -41.27 21.43
N ASP A 19 -15.19 -42.32 21.97
CA ASP A 19 -15.62 -42.99 23.20
C ASP A 19 -14.80 -42.59 24.44
N GLU A 20 -13.83 -41.67 24.28
CA GLU A 20 -13.00 -41.19 25.39
C GLU A 20 -13.74 -40.15 26.24
N GLU A 21 -13.60 -40.28 27.57
CA GLU A 21 -14.16 -39.33 28.50
C GLU A 21 -13.53 -37.94 28.34
N LEU A 22 -14.38 -36.92 28.33
CA LEU A 22 -13.94 -35.53 28.27
C LEU A 22 -13.16 -35.16 29.53
N PRO A 23 -12.02 -34.44 29.39
CA PRO A 23 -11.36 -33.81 30.52
C PRO A 23 -12.37 -33.01 31.36
N ASN A 24 -12.29 -33.15 32.69
CA ASN A 24 -13.24 -32.56 33.64
C ASN A 24 -13.48 -31.06 33.40
N SER A 25 -12.46 -30.32 32.97
CA SER A 25 -12.54 -28.91 32.62
C SER A 25 -13.48 -28.64 31.43
N LEU A 26 -13.38 -29.42 30.36
CA LEU A 26 -14.23 -29.33 29.17
C LEU A 26 -15.64 -29.82 29.46
N ALA A 27 -15.78 -30.93 30.18
CA ALA A 27 -17.08 -31.45 30.61
C ALA A 27 -17.86 -30.40 31.44
N ARG A 28 -17.18 -29.70 32.35
CA ARG A 28 -17.79 -28.60 33.12
C ARG A 28 -18.25 -27.46 32.23
N GLN A 29 -17.43 -27.03 31.26
CA GLN A 29 -17.81 -25.96 30.34
C GLN A 29 -19.02 -26.36 29.48
N TRP A 30 -19.09 -27.62 29.04
CA TRP A 30 -20.22 -28.14 28.27
C TRP A 30 -21.52 -28.18 29.08
N ARG A 31 -21.47 -28.63 30.34
CA ARG A 31 -22.64 -28.59 31.24
C ARG A 31 -23.14 -27.17 31.46
N ILE A 32 -22.25 -26.23 31.77
CA ILE A 32 -22.60 -24.80 31.91
C ILE A 32 -23.28 -24.28 30.64
N PHE A 33 -22.74 -24.61 29.47
CA PHE A 33 -23.34 -24.22 28.20
C PHE A 33 -24.75 -24.80 28.03
N GLN A 34 -24.93 -26.11 28.30
CA GLN A 34 -26.22 -26.79 28.21
C GLN A 34 -27.26 -26.20 29.17
N GLU A 35 -26.88 -25.89 30.42
CA GLU A 35 -27.76 -25.28 31.42
C GLU A 35 -28.20 -23.86 31.04
N GLN A 36 -27.39 -23.14 30.26
CA GLN A 36 -27.71 -21.78 29.80
C GLN A 36 -28.57 -21.75 28.53
N LEU A 37 -28.63 -22.84 27.74
CA LEU A 37 -29.42 -22.87 26.50
C LEU A 37 -30.90 -22.50 26.67
N PRO A 38 -31.62 -22.96 27.71
CA PRO A 38 -33.02 -22.57 27.92
C PRO A 38 -33.23 -21.07 28.07
N LEU A 39 -32.22 -20.33 28.55
CA LEU A 39 -32.32 -18.87 28.72
C LEU A 39 -32.46 -18.13 27.38
N LEU A 40 -32.03 -18.74 26.26
CA LEU A 40 -32.22 -18.16 24.93
C LEU A 40 -33.70 -17.96 24.57
N THR A 41 -34.62 -18.71 25.19
CA THR A 41 -36.07 -18.53 24.97
C THR A 41 -36.61 -17.19 25.48
N LYS A 42 -35.87 -16.52 26.38
CA LYS A 42 -36.23 -15.18 26.89
C LYS A 42 -35.90 -14.07 25.90
N ILE A 43 -34.97 -14.31 24.98
CA ILE A 43 -34.50 -13.29 24.03
C ILE A 43 -35.59 -13.03 22.99
N LYS A 44 -36.05 -11.77 22.93
CA LYS A 44 -37.03 -11.32 21.95
C LYS A 44 -36.36 -10.37 20.96
N ILE A 45 -36.40 -10.73 19.68
CA ILE A 45 -35.85 -9.90 18.59
C ILE A 45 -37.02 -9.23 17.87
N PRO A 46 -37.08 -7.89 17.83
CA PRO A 46 -38.09 -7.17 17.06
C PRO A 46 -38.03 -7.56 15.58
N ARG A 47 -39.16 -7.95 14.99
CA ARG A 47 -39.22 -8.33 13.57
C ARG A 47 -39.04 -7.12 12.64
N CYS A 48 -39.52 -5.95 13.05
CA CYS A 48 -39.37 -4.72 12.28
C CYS A 48 -38.02 -4.06 12.62
N ILE A 49 -37.16 -3.95 11.62
CA ILE A 49 -35.84 -3.31 11.74
C ILE A 49 -35.90 -1.78 11.57
N LEU A 50 -36.96 -1.25 10.96
CA LEU A 50 -37.12 0.17 10.66
C LEU A 50 -38.00 0.88 11.70
N ILE A 51 -37.78 2.18 11.84
CA ILE A 51 -38.75 3.09 12.45
C ILE A 51 -39.91 3.33 11.45
N PRO A 52 -41.16 3.46 11.92
CA PRO A 52 -42.26 3.87 11.05
C PRO A 52 -41.95 5.18 10.33
N GLN A 53 -42.31 5.26 9.04
CA GLN A 53 -42.11 6.48 8.22
C GLN A 53 -40.66 6.98 8.19
N ALA A 54 -39.70 6.04 8.14
CA ALA A 54 -38.29 6.38 7.98
C ALA A 54 -38.07 7.22 6.71
N ILE A 55 -37.39 8.36 6.88
CA ILE A 55 -37.01 9.27 5.78
C ILE A 55 -35.54 9.08 5.37
N ASP A 56 -34.74 8.47 6.24
CA ASP A 56 -33.33 8.17 6.02
C ASP A 56 -33.01 6.79 6.59
N VAL A 57 -32.35 5.96 5.78
CA VAL A 57 -31.99 4.58 6.13
C VAL A 57 -30.56 4.32 5.71
N GLN A 58 -29.71 3.99 6.69
CA GLN A 58 -28.29 3.74 6.53
C GLN A 58 -27.94 2.33 6.98
N VAL A 59 -26.90 1.78 6.38
CA VAL A 59 -26.37 0.45 6.73
C VAL A 59 -25.02 0.63 7.42
N HIS A 60 -24.86 0.01 8.60
CA HIS A 60 -23.61 0.04 9.36
C HIS A 60 -23.11 -1.37 9.62
N GLY A 61 -21.96 -1.71 9.06
CA GLY A 61 -21.28 -2.99 9.23
C GLY A 61 -20.10 -2.89 10.18
N PHE A 62 -20.00 -3.79 11.16
CA PHE A 62 -18.88 -3.88 12.10
C PHE A 62 -18.15 -5.19 11.90
N CYS A 63 -16.83 -5.18 11.96
CA CYS A 63 -16.02 -6.39 11.95
C CYS A 63 -14.99 -6.40 13.08
N ASP A 64 -14.72 -7.59 13.60
CA ASP A 64 -13.71 -7.82 14.62
C ASP A 64 -13.07 -9.21 14.44
N SER A 65 -11.86 -9.38 14.94
CA SER A 65 -11.19 -10.68 14.99
C SER A 65 -10.43 -10.92 16.29
N SER A 66 -10.45 -12.17 16.71
CA SER A 66 -9.55 -12.72 17.71
C SER A 66 -8.81 -13.92 17.14
N GLU A 67 -7.82 -14.43 17.86
CA GLU A 67 -7.12 -15.67 17.52
C GLU A 67 -8.05 -16.88 17.35
N LYS A 68 -9.21 -16.87 18.03
CA LYS A 68 -10.16 -17.98 18.06
C LYS A 68 -11.25 -17.87 17.00
N ALA A 69 -11.73 -16.67 16.72
CA ALA A 69 -12.84 -16.43 15.81
C ALA A 69 -12.85 -14.98 15.31
N TYR A 70 -13.45 -14.76 14.16
CA TYR A 70 -13.75 -13.44 13.63
C TYR A 70 -15.21 -13.31 13.24
N CYS A 71 -15.74 -12.10 13.34
CA CYS A 71 -17.15 -11.79 13.25
C CYS A 71 -17.39 -10.55 12.37
N ALA A 72 -18.55 -10.54 11.73
CA ALA A 72 -19.13 -9.37 11.09
C ALA A 72 -20.60 -9.23 11.52
N ALA A 73 -21.05 -8.01 11.81
CA ALA A 73 -22.43 -7.69 12.17
C ALA A 73 -22.92 -6.47 11.38
N ILE A 74 -24.13 -6.54 10.83
CA ILE A 74 -24.75 -5.46 10.05
C ILE A 74 -25.97 -4.95 10.80
N TYR A 75 -26.04 -3.63 10.93
CA TYR A 75 -27.12 -2.88 11.56
C TYR A 75 -27.81 -2.00 10.53
N ILE A 76 -29.12 -1.85 10.71
CA ILE A 76 -29.93 -0.85 10.01
C ILE A 76 -30.18 0.31 10.95
N ARG A 77 -29.71 1.48 10.54
CA ARG A 77 -29.98 2.75 11.21
C ARG A 77 -31.07 3.46 10.43
N SER A 78 -32.17 3.79 11.08
CA SER A 78 -33.29 4.48 10.45
C SER A 78 -33.70 5.71 11.24
N LYS A 79 -33.99 6.79 10.52
CA LYS A 79 -34.36 8.09 11.08
C LYS A 79 -35.68 8.56 10.47
N ASP A 80 -36.56 9.11 11.30
CA ASP A 80 -37.86 9.66 10.89
C ASP A 80 -37.82 11.19 10.74
N ALA A 81 -38.97 11.77 10.33
CA ALA A 81 -39.12 13.21 10.20
C ALA A 81 -38.98 13.98 11.53
N THR A 82 -39.22 13.31 12.66
CA THR A 82 -39.08 13.89 14.01
C THR A 82 -37.63 13.90 14.51
N GLN A 83 -36.69 13.44 13.68
CA GLN A 83 -35.28 13.24 14.02
C GLN A 83 -35.03 12.11 15.04
N THR A 84 -36.02 11.26 15.31
CA THR A 84 -35.85 10.06 16.13
C THR A 84 -35.05 9.03 15.33
N VAL A 85 -33.98 8.54 15.94
CA VAL A 85 -33.08 7.56 15.34
C VAL A 85 -33.13 6.26 16.12
N ILE A 86 -33.20 5.15 15.40
CA ILE A 86 -32.98 3.83 15.96
C ILE A 86 -31.93 3.09 15.14
N SER A 87 -31.27 2.12 15.77
CA SER A 87 -30.38 1.18 15.12
C SER A 87 -30.72 -0.22 15.60
N ARG A 88 -30.79 -1.19 14.68
CA ARG A 88 -31.12 -2.59 14.98
C ARG A 88 -30.25 -3.54 14.18
N LEU A 89 -29.81 -4.62 14.83
CA LEU A 89 -29.09 -5.72 14.20
C LEU A 89 -29.96 -6.38 13.13
N LEU A 90 -29.47 -6.41 11.90
CA LEU A 90 -30.11 -7.08 10.77
C LEU A 90 -29.58 -8.50 10.61
N THR A 91 -28.26 -8.66 10.56
CA THR A 91 -27.63 -9.96 10.34
C THR A 91 -26.21 -9.96 10.88
N SER A 92 -25.70 -11.14 11.23
CA SER A 92 -24.31 -11.32 11.61
C SER A 92 -23.78 -12.67 11.17
N LYS A 93 -22.45 -12.74 11.01
CA LYS A 93 -21.75 -13.94 10.61
C LYS A 93 -20.47 -14.08 11.42
N THR A 94 -20.31 -15.24 12.03
CA THR A 94 -19.11 -15.60 12.80
C THR A 94 -18.44 -16.82 12.17
N ARG A 95 -17.10 -16.78 12.09
CA ARG A 95 -16.26 -17.88 11.62
C ARG A 95 -15.20 -18.20 12.66
N VAL A 96 -14.99 -19.48 12.88
CA VAL A 96 -13.89 -19.98 13.69
C VAL A 96 -12.58 -19.77 12.94
N SER A 97 -11.56 -19.29 13.64
CA SER A 97 -10.22 -19.15 13.10
C SER A 97 -9.63 -20.53 12.81
N ARG A 98 -8.69 -20.61 11.87
CA ARG A 98 -8.03 -21.87 11.54
C ARG A 98 -7.05 -22.24 12.64
N VAL A 99 -6.82 -23.54 12.83
CA VAL A 99 -5.82 -24.05 13.80
C VAL A 99 -4.41 -23.59 13.45
N LYS A 100 -4.10 -23.40 12.16
CA LYS A 100 -2.82 -22.81 11.74
C LYS A 100 -2.76 -21.35 12.18
N THR A 101 -1.76 -21.02 12.97
CA THR A 101 -1.49 -19.67 13.47
C THR A 101 -1.35 -18.69 12.31
N GLN A 102 -2.20 -17.67 12.33
CA GLN A 102 -2.10 -16.47 11.50
C GLN A 102 -1.82 -15.30 12.44
N SER A 103 -1.08 -14.29 11.96
CA SER A 103 -0.90 -13.07 12.73
C SER A 103 -2.26 -12.38 12.94
N LEU A 104 -2.43 -11.70 14.07
CA LEU A 104 -3.65 -10.97 14.40
C LEU A 104 -4.06 -9.98 13.28
N PRO A 105 -3.16 -9.18 12.69
CA PRO A 105 -3.53 -8.30 11.57
C PRO A 105 -4.13 -9.03 10.35
N ARG A 106 -3.66 -10.25 10.05
CA ARG A 106 -4.23 -11.06 8.96
C ARG A 106 -5.61 -11.60 9.30
N LEU A 107 -5.90 -11.87 10.58
CA LEU A 107 -7.23 -12.25 11.05
C LEU A 107 -8.20 -11.06 11.02
N GLU A 108 -7.72 -9.87 11.36
CA GLU A 108 -8.48 -8.62 11.27
C GLU A 108 -8.85 -8.33 9.81
N LEU A 109 -7.92 -8.51 8.87
CA LEU A 109 -8.24 -8.42 7.45
C LEU A 109 -9.23 -9.50 6.98
N CYS A 110 -9.24 -10.68 7.61
CA CYS A 110 -10.24 -11.70 7.32
C CYS A 110 -11.63 -11.34 7.85
N SER A 111 -11.75 -10.62 8.98
CA SER A 111 -13.03 -10.11 9.47
C SER A 111 -13.57 -9.01 8.56
N ALA A 112 -12.71 -8.12 8.07
CA ALA A 112 -13.08 -7.11 7.08
C ALA A 112 -13.59 -7.74 5.77
N LEU A 113 -12.91 -8.78 5.26
CA LEU A 113 -13.40 -9.52 4.10
C LEU A 113 -14.73 -10.25 4.38
N LEU A 114 -14.92 -10.76 5.60
CA LEU A 114 -16.19 -11.38 6.00
C LEU A 114 -17.32 -10.35 5.96
N LEU A 115 -17.08 -9.13 6.45
CA LEU A 115 -18.03 -8.04 6.41
C LEU A 115 -18.34 -7.59 4.99
N ALA A 116 -17.32 -7.41 4.14
CA ALA A 116 -17.49 -7.06 2.73
C ALA A 116 -18.41 -8.05 1.99
N ASN A 117 -18.17 -9.35 2.17
CA ASN A 117 -19.02 -10.39 1.60
C ASN A 117 -20.45 -10.37 2.17
N LEU A 118 -20.59 -10.11 3.48
CA LEU A 118 -21.90 -10.05 4.12
C LEU A 118 -22.71 -8.85 3.61
N LEU A 119 -22.08 -7.69 3.46
CA LEU A 119 -22.69 -6.50 2.85
C LEU A 119 -23.10 -6.78 1.40
N HIS A 120 -22.20 -7.32 0.59
CA HIS A 120 -22.47 -7.66 -0.80
C HIS A 120 -23.66 -8.63 -0.96
N ALA A 121 -23.80 -9.60 -0.07
CA ALA A 121 -24.92 -10.52 -0.08
C ALA A 121 -26.23 -9.91 0.46
N THR A 122 -26.13 -8.97 1.40
CA THR A 122 -27.30 -8.44 2.12
C THR A 122 -27.92 -7.26 1.40
N LEU A 123 -27.13 -6.29 0.93
CA LEU A 123 -27.62 -5.05 0.34
C LEU A 123 -28.60 -5.26 -0.83
N PRO A 124 -28.38 -6.19 -1.80
CA PRO A 124 -29.31 -6.40 -2.90
C PRO A 124 -30.67 -6.98 -2.48
N THR A 125 -30.76 -7.57 -1.29
CA THR A 125 -32.00 -8.17 -0.77
C THR A 125 -32.89 -7.16 -0.05
N LEU A 126 -32.36 -5.96 0.23
CA LEU A 126 -33.08 -4.89 0.91
C LEU A 126 -33.99 -4.16 -0.09
N THR A 127 -35.28 -4.12 0.22
CA THR A 127 -36.29 -3.48 -0.64
C THR A 127 -36.48 -1.99 -0.36
N MET A 128 -35.85 -1.47 0.70
CA MET A 128 -35.90 -0.06 1.06
C MET A 128 -34.70 0.69 0.46
N PRO A 129 -34.86 1.98 0.11
CA PRO A 129 -33.74 2.80 -0.33
C PRO A 129 -32.73 2.97 0.80
N ILE A 130 -31.45 2.71 0.50
CA ILE A 130 -30.33 2.94 1.42
C ILE A 130 -29.62 4.21 0.99
N SER A 131 -29.50 5.18 1.89
CA SER A 131 -28.84 6.46 1.62
C SER A 131 -27.31 6.30 1.64
N GLU A 132 -26.77 5.64 2.65
CA GLU A 132 -25.33 5.47 2.85
C GLU A 132 -25.00 4.11 3.48
N THR A 133 -23.79 3.61 3.19
CA THR A 133 -23.27 2.37 3.80
C THR A 133 -21.90 2.61 4.42
N PHE A 134 -21.75 2.21 5.67
CA PHE A 134 -20.52 2.36 6.45
C PHE A 134 -20.00 1.00 6.91
N ALA A 135 -18.69 0.85 6.93
CA ALA A 135 -17.99 -0.29 7.52
C ALA A 135 -17.03 0.18 8.61
N TRP A 136 -16.98 -0.54 9.73
CA TRP A 136 -16.28 -0.15 10.94
C TRP A 136 -15.34 -1.27 11.39
N SER A 137 -14.10 -0.90 11.71
CA SER A 137 -13.06 -1.78 12.21
C SER A 137 -12.25 -1.07 13.29
N ASP A 138 -11.84 -1.77 14.33
CA ASP A 138 -10.87 -1.30 15.33
C ASP A 138 -9.41 -1.57 14.93
N SER A 139 -9.19 -2.43 13.94
CA SER A 139 -7.86 -2.61 13.34
C SER A 139 -7.44 -1.43 12.47
N LYS A 140 -6.61 -0.54 13.03
CA LYS A 140 -5.95 0.55 12.28
C LYS A 140 -5.08 0.01 11.13
N ILE A 141 -4.42 -1.14 11.32
CA ILE A 141 -3.57 -1.77 10.28
C ILE A 141 -4.42 -2.21 9.09
N THR A 142 -5.55 -2.89 9.35
CA THR A 142 -6.47 -3.32 8.29
C THR A 142 -6.99 -2.12 7.50
N LEU A 143 -7.41 -1.07 8.18
CA LEU A 143 -7.87 0.14 7.52
C LEU A 143 -6.75 0.84 6.71
N ALA A 144 -5.51 0.83 7.19
CA ALA A 144 -4.37 1.36 6.46
C ALA A 144 -4.06 0.55 5.18
N TRP A 145 -4.17 -0.78 5.25
CA TRP A 145 -4.06 -1.64 4.06
C TRP A 145 -5.17 -1.37 3.04
N LEU A 146 -6.41 -1.18 3.49
CA LEU A 146 -7.57 -0.89 2.63
C LEU A 146 -7.47 0.47 1.93
N LYS A 147 -6.77 1.44 2.53
CA LYS A 147 -6.53 2.76 1.92
C LYS A 147 -5.42 2.76 0.87
N SER A 148 -4.66 1.68 0.76
CA SER A 148 -3.52 1.58 -0.15
C SER A 148 -3.82 0.68 -1.35
N GLU A 149 -3.03 0.82 -2.41
CA GLU A 149 -3.12 -0.09 -3.56
C GLU A 149 -2.73 -1.53 -3.17
N PRO A 150 -3.53 -2.55 -3.55
CA PRO A 150 -3.24 -3.95 -3.25
C PRO A 150 -1.84 -4.41 -3.67
N ARG A 151 -1.32 -3.85 -4.77
CA ARG A 151 -0.02 -4.22 -5.35
C ARG A 151 1.16 -3.98 -4.41
N ARG A 152 1.02 -3.08 -3.43
CA ARG A 152 2.05 -2.79 -2.43
C ARG A 152 2.27 -3.94 -1.45
N TRP A 153 1.31 -4.84 -1.31
CA TRP A 153 1.30 -5.85 -0.27
C TRP A 153 1.72 -7.24 -0.78
N GLN A 154 2.17 -8.08 0.14
CA GLN A 154 2.39 -9.50 -0.10
C GLN A 154 1.07 -10.20 -0.51
N PRO A 155 1.13 -11.34 -1.23
CA PRO A 155 -0.04 -11.93 -1.88
C PRO A 155 -1.26 -12.15 -0.98
N PHE A 156 -1.06 -12.53 0.30
CA PHE A 156 -2.18 -12.77 1.23
C PHE A 156 -3.01 -11.51 1.47
N VAL A 157 -2.33 -10.40 1.77
CA VAL A 157 -2.95 -9.10 2.05
C VAL A 157 -3.45 -8.50 0.74
N ALA A 158 -2.63 -8.49 -0.30
CA ALA A 158 -2.97 -7.95 -1.62
C ALA A 158 -4.29 -8.52 -2.16
N ASN A 159 -4.43 -9.84 -2.17
CA ASN A 159 -5.62 -10.48 -2.73
C ASN A 159 -6.90 -10.16 -1.95
N ARG A 160 -6.80 -10.03 -0.61
CA ARG A 160 -7.96 -9.70 0.23
C ARG A 160 -8.33 -8.23 0.15
N VAL A 161 -7.33 -7.34 0.15
CA VAL A 161 -7.55 -5.89 -0.03
C VAL A 161 -8.24 -5.64 -1.38
N ALA A 162 -7.77 -6.28 -2.46
CA ALA A 162 -8.40 -6.19 -3.77
C ALA A 162 -9.87 -6.65 -3.76
N GLN A 163 -10.15 -7.82 -3.17
CA GLN A 163 -11.52 -8.33 -3.05
C GLN A 163 -12.41 -7.41 -2.21
N ILE A 164 -11.91 -6.87 -1.09
CA ILE A 164 -12.69 -5.95 -0.25
C ILE A 164 -13.03 -4.69 -1.05
N GLN A 165 -12.03 -4.07 -1.68
CA GLN A 165 -12.22 -2.86 -2.48
C GLN A 165 -13.21 -3.08 -3.64
N GLU A 166 -13.16 -4.24 -4.30
CA GLU A 166 -14.09 -4.61 -5.37
C GLU A 166 -15.53 -4.84 -4.87
N LEU A 167 -15.69 -5.48 -3.72
CA LEU A 167 -17.01 -5.76 -3.12
C LEU A 167 -17.66 -4.52 -2.49
N THR A 168 -16.86 -3.54 -2.09
CA THR A 168 -17.32 -2.37 -1.32
C THR A 168 -16.90 -1.02 -1.94
N PRO A 169 -17.19 -0.75 -3.23
CA PRO A 169 -16.74 0.48 -3.89
C PRO A 169 -17.37 1.75 -3.33
N ASN A 170 -18.60 1.65 -2.80
CA ASN A 170 -19.38 2.78 -2.25
C ASN A 170 -19.59 2.64 -0.73
N VAL A 171 -18.64 2.04 -0.02
CA VAL A 171 -18.72 1.85 1.43
C VAL A 171 -17.63 2.65 2.13
N HIS A 172 -18.03 3.42 3.14
CA HIS A 172 -17.10 4.23 3.93
C HIS A 172 -16.49 3.40 5.04
N TRP A 173 -15.22 3.03 4.89
CA TRP A 173 -14.45 2.31 5.90
C TRP A 173 -13.88 3.27 6.95
N ASN A 174 -14.29 3.08 8.21
CA ASN A 174 -13.97 3.96 9.33
C ASN A 174 -13.43 3.18 10.53
N PHE A 175 -12.73 3.91 11.40
CA PHE A 175 -12.25 3.39 12.67
C PHE A 175 -13.36 3.45 13.73
N VAL A 176 -13.45 2.41 14.54
CA VAL A 176 -14.23 2.39 15.79
C VAL A 176 -13.32 1.93 16.93
N SER A 177 -13.56 2.41 18.15
CA SER A 177 -12.82 1.90 19.31
C SER A 177 -13.22 0.45 19.61
N GLY A 178 -12.28 -0.39 20.05
CA GLY A 178 -12.59 -1.80 20.35
C GLY A 178 -13.65 -1.97 21.46
N LEU A 179 -13.75 -1.03 22.39
CA LEU A 179 -14.78 -1.03 23.44
C LEU A 179 -16.20 -0.79 22.88
N GLU A 180 -16.29 -0.09 21.76
CA GLU A 180 -17.54 0.21 21.07
C GLU A 180 -17.72 -0.69 19.83
N ASN A 181 -16.86 -1.67 19.58
CA ASN A 181 -16.99 -2.54 18.42
C ASN A 181 -18.00 -3.66 18.71
N SER A 182 -19.22 -3.56 18.16
CA SER A 182 -20.26 -4.57 18.39
C SER A 182 -19.92 -5.95 17.82
N ALA A 183 -18.96 -6.06 16.89
CA ALA A 183 -18.51 -7.36 16.39
C ALA A 183 -17.68 -8.14 17.42
N ASP A 184 -17.07 -7.48 18.42
CA ASP A 184 -16.30 -8.10 19.51
C ASP A 184 -17.17 -9.06 20.36
N CYS A 185 -18.44 -8.71 20.53
CA CYS A 185 -19.46 -9.57 21.11
C CYS A 185 -19.52 -10.96 20.42
N GLY A 186 -19.40 -10.98 19.09
CA GLY A 186 -19.45 -12.21 18.31
C GLY A 186 -18.12 -12.96 18.23
N THR A 187 -16.97 -12.30 18.41
CA THR A 187 -15.65 -12.95 18.42
C THR A 187 -15.33 -13.58 19.76
N ARG A 188 -15.66 -12.90 20.87
CA ARG A 188 -15.47 -13.41 22.25
C ARG A 188 -16.57 -14.37 22.67
N GLY A 189 -17.76 -14.19 22.13
CA GLY A 189 -18.97 -14.88 22.55
C GLY A 189 -19.60 -14.23 23.79
N ILE A 190 -20.94 -14.24 23.83
CA ILE A 190 -21.72 -13.73 24.96
C ILE A 190 -22.52 -14.89 25.55
N PRO A 191 -22.47 -15.13 26.88
CA PRO A 191 -23.33 -16.12 27.52
C PRO A 191 -24.79 -15.67 27.44
N PRO A 192 -25.77 -16.59 27.27
CA PRO A 192 -27.19 -16.26 27.22
C PRO A 192 -27.69 -15.34 28.34
N THR A 193 -27.13 -15.46 29.55
CA THR A 193 -27.44 -14.62 30.72
C THR A 193 -27.14 -13.14 30.52
N LYS A 194 -26.14 -12.80 29.71
CA LYS A 194 -25.76 -11.42 29.39
C LYS A 194 -26.32 -10.95 28.06
N LEU A 195 -26.65 -11.89 27.17
CA LEU A 195 -27.09 -11.57 25.82
C LEU A 195 -28.42 -10.80 25.85
N GLU A 196 -29.37 -11.19 26.70
CA GLU A 196 -30.69 -10.54 26.82
C GLU A 196 -30.61 -9.02 26.99
N ASN A 197 -29.64 -8.52 27.76
CA ASN A 197 -29.45 -7.11 28.07
C ASN A 197 -28.26 -6.48 27.33
N CYS A 198 -27.78 -7.12 26.26
CA CYS A 198 -26.62 -6.64 25.51
C CYS A 198 -27.03 -5.64 24.42
N ASP A 199 -27.20 -4.39 24.82
CA ASP A 199 -27.60 -3.31 23.90
C ASP A 199 -26.58 -3.09 22.78
N LEU A 200 -25.28 -3.17 23.08
CA LEU A 200 -24.23 -3.06 22.06
C LEU A 200 -24.39 -4.10 20.94
N TRP A 201 -24.80 -5.34 21.28
CA TRP A 201 -24.99 -6.38 20.27
C TRP A 201 -26.26 -6.17 19.44
N PHE A 202 -27.38 -5.80 20.05
CA PHE A 202 -28.65 -5.70 19.34
C PHE A 202 -28.87 -4.35 18.64
N ASN A 203 -28.34 -3.27 19.19
CA ASN A 203 -28.56 -1.91 18.70
C ASN A 203 -27.27 -1.26 18.16
N GLY A 204 -26.11 -1.88 18.37
CA GLY A 204 -24.82 -1.27 18.05
C GLY A 204 -24.45 -0.19 19.06
N PRO A 205 -23.39 0.59 18.78
CA PRO A 205 -22.92 1.63 19.69
C PRO A 205 -23.92 2.77 19.84
N ASP A 206 -23.95 3.42 21.01
CA ASP A 206 -24.94 4.48 21.27
C ASP A 206 -24.80 5.68 20.33
N TRP A 207 -23.59 5.96 19.83
CA TRP A 207 -23.39 7.02 18.84
C TRP A 207 -24.09 6.75 17.50
N LEU A 208 -24.51 5.51 17.19
CA LEU A 208 -25.38 5.27 16.03
C LEU A 208 -26.76 5.90 16.21
N LYS A 209 -27.24 6.04 17.44
CA LYS A 209 -28.50 6.76 17.74
C LYS A 209 -28.30 8.28 17.72
N ASN A 210 -27.05 8.73 17.77
CA ASN A 210 -26.71 10.14 17.69
C ASN A 210 -26.47 10.56 16.23
N SER A 211 -26.46 11.87 15.98
CA SER A 211 -26.22 12.45 14.64
C SER A 211 -24.74 12.57 14.29
N THR A 212 -23.83 12.29 15.24
CA THR A 212 -22.39 12.49 15.10
C THR A 212 -21.66 11.16 15.16
N PHE A 213 -21.05 10.77 14.03
CA PHE A 213 -20.18 9.62 13.97
C PHE A 213 -18.78 9.97 14.51
N PRO A 214 -18.07 9.01 15.13
CA PRO A 214 -16.66 9.18 15.46
C PRO A 214 -15.86 9.20 14.15
N ILE A 215 -15.69 10.38 13.56
CA ILE A 215 -14.75 10.57 12.44
C ILE A 215 -13.35 10.63 13.06
N GLY A 216 -12.80 9.47 13.39
CA GLY A 216 -11.41 9.36 13.81
C GLY A 216 -10.50 9.80 12.68
N ARG A 217 -9.78 10.91 12.85
CA ARG A 217 -8.59 11.16 12.03
C ARG A 217 -7.62 10.02 12.31
N PHE A 218 -7.07 9.44 11.25
CA PHE A 218 -6.00 8.46 11.40
C PHE A 218 -4.81 9.22 11.96
N GLU A 219 -4.53 9.03 13.25
CA GLU A 219 -3.31 9.54 13.85
C GLU A 219 -2.12 8.82 13.23
N ASP A 220 -1.12 9.60 12.81
CA ASP A 220 0.16 9.07 12.35
C ASP A 220 0.85 8.36 13.51
N ASN A 221 0.73 7.03 13.55
CA ASN A 221 1.41 6.20 14.52
C ASN A 221 2.64 5.55 13.86
N PRO A 222 3.87 5.83 14.33
CA PRO A 222 5.10 5.20 13.81
C PRO A 222 5.04 3.67 13.82
N GLN A 223 4.37 3.08 14.81
CA GLN A 223 4.26 1.63 14.94
C GLN A 223 3.37 1.01 13.85
N LEU A 224 2.37 1.75 13.35
CA LEU A 224 1.59 1.32 12.18
C LEU A 224 2.44 1.27 10.91
N GLN A 225 3.45 2.14 10.78
CA GLN A 225 4.35 2.11 9.62
C GLN A 225 5.25 0.87 9.66
N GLU A 226 5.73 0.50 10.83
CA GLU A 226 6.53 -0.71 11.03
C GLU A 226 5.70 -1.97 10.76
N ASP A 227 4.48 -2.07 11.30
CA ASP A 227 3.59 -3.21 11.05
C ASP A 227 3.22 -3.35 9.57
N MET A 228 2.96 -2.23 8.88
CA MET A 228 2.73 -2.24 7.42
C MET A 228 3.96 -2.68 6.63
N SER A 229 5.17 -2.37 7.10
CA SER A 229 6.41 -2.71 6.41
C SER A 229 6.65 -4.22 6.33
N THR A 230 6.16 -4.98 7.31
CA THR A 230 6.29 -6.45 7.34
C THR A 230 5.54 -7.15 6.19
N GLU A 231 4.39 -6.61 5.79
CA GLU A 231 3.55 -7.11 4.70
C GLU A 231 3.74 -6.32 3.40
N ALA A 232 4.55 -5.27 3.40
CA ALA A 232 4.93 -4.58 2.18
C ALA A 232 5.80 -5.50 1.33
N LYS A 233 5.52 -5.54 0.02
CA LYS A 233 6.50 -6.08 -0.93
C LYS A 233 7.74 -5.20 -0.84
N GLY A 234 8.87 -5.84 -0.55
CA GLY A 234 10.16 -5.17 -0.66
C GLY A 234 10.23 -4.52 -2.03
N ILE A 235 10.35 -3.19 -2.05
CA ILE A 235 10.71 -2.50 -3.28
C ILE A 235 12.12 -3.00 -3.57
N SER A 236 12.25 -3.96 -4.50
CA SER A 236 13.54 -4.27 -5.10
C SER A 236 14.00 -3.01 -5.80
N LYS A 237 14.63 -2.10 -5.04
CA LYS A 237 15.46 -1.05 -5.60
C LYS A 237 16.54 -1.81 -6.34
N LEU A 238 16.43 -1.84 -7.66
CA LEU A 238 17.48 -2.35 -8.52
C LEU A 238 18.66 -1.40 -8.33
N ILE A 239 19.55 -1.72 -7.40
CA ILE A 239 20.80 -0.99 -7.21
C ILE A 239 21.67 -1.42 -8.38
N MET A 240 21.65 -0.63 -9.45
CA MET A 240 22.61 -0.78 -10.54
C MET A 240 23.95 -0.27 -10.01
N LEU A 241 24.76 -1.17 -9.45
CA LEU A 241 26.17 -0.92 -9.19
C LEU A 241 26.85 -0.70 -10.55
N THR A 242 27.12 0.55 -10.91
CA THR A 242 27.99 0.88 -12.04
C THR A 242 29.42 0.55 -11.67
N VAL A 243 29.83 -0.71 -11.87
CA VAL A 243 31.23 -1.06 -12.04
C VAL A 243 31.57 -0.66 -13.47
N VAL A 244 32.20 0.51 -13.66
CA VAL A 244 32.83 0.83 -14.93
C VAL A 244 34.07 -0.07 -15.01
N ASP A 245 33.90 -1.23 -15.62
CA ASP A 245 35.03 -2.11 -15.90
C ASP A 245 36.05 -1.33 -16.74
N ALA A 246 37.32 -1.36 -16.34
CA ALA A 246 38.40 -0.73 -17.09
C ALA A 246 38.49 -1.33 -18.51
N THR A 247 38.04 -2.58 -18.70
CA THR A 247 37.99 -3.25 -20.00
C THR A 247 36.95 -2.65 -20.96
N PHE A 248 35.82 -2.15 -20.45
CA PHE A 248 34.75 -1.58 -21.29
C PHE A 248 35.24 -0.40 -22.14
N LYS A 249 36.17 0.41 -21.60
CA LYS A 249 36.73 1.56 -22.32
C LYS A 249 37.51 1.13 -23.56
N VAL A 250 38.34 0.10 -23.38
CA VAL A 250 39.16 -0.50 -24.43
C VAL A 250 38.26 -1.12 -25.49
N GLU A 251 37.29 -1.93 -25.08
CA GLU A 251 36.36 -2.58 -26.01
C GLU A 251 35.45 -1.59 -26.74
N PHE A 252 34.91 -0.57 -26.06
CA PHE A 252 33.94 0.31 -26.68
C PHE A 252 34.58 1.23 -27.73
N PHE A 253 35.66 1.93 -27.39
CA PHE A 253 36.24 2.92 -28.31
C PHE A 253 37.11 2.31 -29.42
N GLN A 254 37.81 1.19 -29.16
CA GLN A 254 38.67 0.55 -30.17
C GLN A 254 37.87 -0.17 -31.27
N ASN A 255 36.59 -0.47 -31.03
CA ASN A 255 35.71 -1.10 -32.01
C ASN A 255 35.19 -0.15 -33.11
N PHE A 256 35.58 1.14 -33.09
CA PHE A 256 35.16 2.12 -34.08
C PHE A 256 36.34 2.69 -34.87
N SER A 257 36.38 2.42 -36.18
CA SER A 257 37.34 3.02 -37.12
C SER A 257 36.87 4.35 -37.74
N SER A 258 35.70 4.85 -37.33
CA SER A 258 35.11 6.09 -37.86
C SER A 258 34.51 6.94 -36.76
N TRP A 259 35.00 8.18 -36.63
CA TRP A 259 34.48 9.18 -35.70
C TRP A 259 32.97 9.40 -35.87
N ASN A 260 32.50 9.51 -37.12
CA ASN A 260 31.07 9.71 -37.40
C ASN A 260 30.23 8.49 -36.99
N LYS A 261 30.76 7.27 -37.12
CA LYS A 261 30.08 6.06 -36.66
C LYS A 261 29.97 6.04 -35.14
N LEU A 262 31.07 6.33 -34.43
CA LEU A 262 31.09 6.45 -32.97
C LEU A 262 30.08 7.50 -32.48
N LYS A 263 30.12 8.71 -33.03
CA LYS A 263 29.17 9.79 -32.69
C LYS A 263 27.72 9.36 -32.86
N ARG A 264 27.38 8.69 -33.96
CA ARG A 264 26.02 8.19 -34.21
C ARG A 264 25.60 7.12 -33.20
N VAL A 265 26.47 6.17 -32.89
CA VAL A 265 26.17 5.12 -31.90
C VAL A 265 25.94 5.72 -30.52
N VAL A 266 26.83 6.60 -30.07
CA VAL A 266 26.67 7.30 -28.78
C VAL A 266 25.39 8.14 -28.77
N ALA A 267 25.07 8.84 -29.86
CA ALA A 267 23.81 9.61 -29.98
C ALA A 267 22.57 8.72 -29.85
N TYR A 268 22.57 7.52 -30.45
CA TYR A 268 21.49 6.56 -30.27
C TYR A 268 21.40 6.02 -28.83
N CYS A 269 22.53 5.75 -28.17
CA CYS A 269 22.55 5.33 -26.76
C CYS A 269 21.98 6.43 -25.85
N LEU A 270 22.39 7.69 -26.01
CA LEU A 270 21.87 8.82 -25.24
C LEU A 270 20.37 9.02 -25.49
N ARG A 271 19.91 8.89 -26.75
CA ARG A 271 18.48 8.94 -27.08
C ARG A 271 17.71 7.80 -26.41
N PHE A 272 18.25 6.58 -26.42
CA PHE A 272 17.62 5.44 -25.75
C PHE A 272 17.41 5.71 -24.26
N VAL A 273 18.45 6.16 -23.56
CA VAL A 273 18.38 6.56 -22.15
C VAL A 273 17.30 7.62 -21.93
N LYS A 274 17.26 8.65 -22.77
CA LYS A 274 16.23 9.71 -22.71
C LYS A 274 14.82 9.20 -23.00
N ASN A 275 14.67 8.22 -23.89
CA ASN A 275 13.36 7.62 -24.19
C ASN A 275 12.87 6.70 -23.06
N CYS A 276 13.75 6.10 -22.26
CA CYS A 276 13.38 5.27 -21.12
C CYS A 276 12.66 6.06 -20.02
N SER A 277 12.93 7.36 -19.87
CA SER A 277 12.24 8.23 -18.92
C SER A 277 10.97 8.89 -19.48
N LEU A 278 10.62 8.64 -20.75
CA LEU A 278 9.48 9.25 -21.42
C LEU A 278 8.33 8.25 -21.68
N ALA A 279 7.10 8.76 -21.57
CA ALA A 279 5.89 8.05 -22.01
C ALA A 279 5.98 7.68 -23.50
N ALA A 280 5.40 6.54 -23.89
CA ALA A 280 5.57 5.96 -25.23
C ALA A 280 5.25 6.93 -26.39
N CYS A 281 4.24 7.79 -26.21
CA CYS A 281 3.83 8.79 -27.20
C CYS A 281 4.83 9.96 -27.37
N LYS A 282 5.72 10.19 -26.41
CA LYS A 282 6.73 11.27 -26.43
C LYS A 282 8.12 10.80 -26.87
N ARG A 283 8.29 9.51 -27.17
CA ARG A 283 9.58 8.92 -27.55
C ARG A 283 9.98 9.31 -28.97
N ARG A 284 11.25 9.69 -29.15
CA ARG A 284 11.80 10.01 -30.48
C ARG A 284 12.20 8.72 -31.20
N LYS A 285 11.65 8.52 -32.40
CA LYS A 285 11.91 7.32 -33.24
C LYS A 285 12.44 7.64 -34.65
N SER A 286 12.54 8.92 -35.02
CA SER A 286 12.97 9.40 -36.33
C SER A 286 14.51 9.39 -36.48
N PHE A 287 15.04 9.96 -37.57
CA PHE A 287 16.49 10.12 -37.77
C PHE A 287 17.18 10.96 -36.67
N LEU A 288 18.50 10.79 -36.52
CA LEU A 288 19.30 11.60 -35.60
C LEU A 288 19.32 13.06 -36.04
N THR A 289 19.14 13.95 -35.08
CA THR A 289 19.25 15.39 -35.29
C THR A 289 20.70 15.86 -35.13
N THR A 290 21.04 17.01 -35.71
CA THR A 290 22.36 17.63 -35.55
C THR A 290 22.67 17.97 -34.09
N THR A 291 21.65 18.31 -33.31
CA THR A 291 21.78 18.58 -31.87
C THR A 291 22.15 17.31 -31.10
N GLU A 292 21.52 16.16 -31.39
CA GLU A 292 21.89 14.88 -30.77
C GLU A 292 23.32 14.43 -31.13
N LEU A 293 23.77 14.72 -32.35
CA LEU A 293 25.15 14.46 -32.75
C LEU A 293 26.15 15.37 -32.01
N SER A 294 25.80 16.64 -31.81
CA SER A 294 26.61 17.57 -31.02
C SER A 294 26.66 17.20 -29.53
N GLU A 295 25.54 16.76 -28.96
CA GLU A 295 25.48 16.26 -27.58
C GLU A 295 26.33 15.00 -27.41
N ALA A 296 26.26 14.07 -28.37
CA ALA A 296 27.08 12.86 -28.37
C ALA A 296 28.57 13.16 -28.47
N GLU A 297 28.95 14.11 -29.32
CA GLU A 297 30.33 14.60 -29.44
C GLU A 297 30.85 15.15 -28.11
N LYS A 298 30.08 16.04 -27.49
CA LYS A 298 30.42 16.59 -26.16
C LYS A 298 30.55 15.49 -25.10
N ALA A 299 29.65 14.50 -25.11
CA ALA A 299 29.69 13.39 -24.16
C ALA A 299 30.94 12.51 -24.35
N ILE A 300 31.33 12.22 -25.59
CA ILE A 300 32.55 11.46 -25.91
C ILE A 300 33.79 12.23 -25.42
N VAL A 301 33.89 13.52 -25.76
CA VAL A 301 35.04 14.35 -25.36
C VAL A 301 35.15 14.43 -23.84
N LYS A 302 34.04 14.66 -23.13
CA LYS A 302 34.01 14.63 -21.67
C LYS A 302 34.51 13.32 -21.10
N PHE A 303 34.02 12.21 -21.65
CA PHE A 303 34.40 10.88 -21.18
C PHE A 303 35.92 10.68 -21.28
N ILE A 304 36.50 10.98 -22.45
CA ILE A 304 37.94 10.87 -22.70
C ILE A 304 38.73 11.81 -21.77
N GLN A 305 38.25 13.04 -21.57
CA GLN A 305 38.93 13.99 -20.69
C GLN A 305 38.91 13.57 -19.22
N HIS A 306 37.79 13.05 -18.73
CA HIS A 306 37.73 12.50 -17.38
C HIS A 306 38.62 11.26 -17.20
N ASP A 307 38.90 10.52 -18.28
CA ASP A 307 39.76 9.34 -18.23
C ASP A 307 41.25 9.69 -18.26
N HIS A 308 41.66 10.51 -19.23
CA HIS A 308 43.07 10.82 -19.47
C HIS A 308 43.58 12.09 -18.78
N PHE A 309 42.69 13.02 -18.44
CA PHE A 309 43.00 14.32 -17.84
C PHE A 309 42.23 14.54 -16.54
N SER A 310 42.03 13.48 -15.76
CA SER A 310 41.22 13.48 -14.53
C SER A 310 41.67 14.55 -13.53
N MET A 311 42.99 14.74 -13.38
CA MET A 311 43.58 15.78 -12.53
C MET A 311 43.20 17.17 -13.03
N GLU A 312 43.41 17.43 -14.32
CA GLU A 312 43.15 18.73 -14.92
C GLU A 312 41.67 19.07 -14.89
N VAL A 313 40.80 18.09 -15.14
CA VAL A 313 39.35 18.27 -14.99
C VAL A 313 39.02 18.65 -13.55
N SER A 314 39.57 17.94 -12.55
CA SER A 314 39.30 18.25 -11.14
C SER A 314 39.78 19.63 -10.70
N TYR A 315 40.90 20.12 -11.23
CA TYR A 315 41.44 21.44 -10.89
C TYR A 315 40.66 22.54 -11.59
N LEU A 316 40.47 22.43 -12.91
CA LEU A 316 39.83 23.46 -13.72
C LEU A 316 38.33 23.56 -13.44
N SER A 317 37.64 22.46 -13.15
CA SER A 317 36.23 22.49 -12.73
C SER A 317 36.02 23.19 -11.39
N ALA A 318 37.05 23.21 -10.53
CA ALA A 318 37.05 23.90 -9.25
C ALA A 318 37.58 25.34 -9.33
N GLY A 319 37.84 25.87 -10.54
CA GLY A 319 38.41 27.20 -10.75
C GLY A 319 39.86 27.34 -10.27
N LYS A 320 40.58 26.24 -10.04
CA LYS A 320 41.97 26.24 -9.58
C LYS A 320 42.94 26.26 -10.75
N GLN A 321 44.09 26.90 -10.56
CA GLN A 321 45.19 26.84 -11.51
C GLN A 321 45.88 25.46 -11.46
N LEU A 322 46.27 24.95 -12.63
CA LEU A 322 47.01 23.68 -12.73
C LEU A 322 48.39 23.78 -12.03
N PRO A 323 48.93 22.67 -11.51
CA PRO A 323 50.29 22.65 -10.96
C PRO A 323 51.33 23.06 -12.00
N SER A 324 52.34 23.85 -11.62
CA SER A 324 53.36 24.41 -12.53
C SER A 324 54.12 23.37 -13.38
N SER A 325 54.13 22.11 -12.96
CA SER A 325 54.70 20.97 -13.69
C SER A 325 53.80 20.39 -14.79
N ASN A 326 52.56 20.88 -14.93
CA ASN A 326 51.57 20.33 -15.84
C ASN A 326 51.83 20.79 -17.29
N LYS A 327 51.84 19.84 -18.22
CA LYS A 327 52.15 20.05 -19.65
C LYS A 327 51.10 20.88 -20.39
N LEU A 328 49.89 21.02 -19.85
CA LEU A 328 48.81 21.77 -20.49
C LEU A 328 48.87 23.27 -20.17
N ILE A 329 49.62 23.73 -19.16
CA ILE A 329 49.74 25.15 -18.79
C ILE A 329 50.13 26.06 -19.97
N PRO A 330 51.13 25.72 -20.82
CA PRO A 330 51.52 26.56 -21.95
C PRO A 330 50.40 26.79 -22.97
N LEU A 331 49.38 25.91 -22.99
CA LEU A 331 48.24 26.00 -23.89
C LEU A 331 47.08 26.83 -23.31
N THR A 332 47.25 27.42 -22.13
CA THR A 332 46.23 28.23 -21.44
C THR A 332 44.87 27.50 -21.37
N PRO A 333 44.80 26.36 -20.66
CA PRO A 333 43.61 25.52 -20.65
C PRO A 333 42.54 26.15 -19.75
N PHE A 334 41.28 26.06 -20.17
CA PHE A 334 40.12 26.52 -19.41
C PHE A 334 38.99 25.50 -19.49
N TYR A 335 38.09 25.54 -18.51
CA TYR A 335 36.91 24.68 -18.46
C TYR A 335 35.72 25.46 -19.01
N ASP A 336 35.09 24.98 -20.08
CA ASP A 336 33.96 25.65 -20.71
C ASP A 336 32.64 25.43 -19.94
N ASP A 337 31.60 26.19 -20.30
CA ASP A 337 30.25 26.06 -19.72
C ASP A 337 29.61 24.70 -19.99
N PHE A 338 30.11 23.99 -21.02
CA PHE A 338 29.67 22.64 -21.32
C PHE A 338 30.40 21.60 -20.48
N GLY A 339 31.38 21.95 -19.64
CA GLY A 339 32.16 21.04 -18.80
C GLY A 339 33.25 20.28 -19.56
N ILE A 340 33.90 20.92 -20.53
CA ILE A 340 34.97 20.38 -21.38
C ILE A 340 36.20 21.27 -21.22
N ILE A 341 37.37 20.66 -21.07
CA ILE A 341 38.65 21.38 -21.13
C ILE A 341 38.90 21.83 -22.57
N ARG A 342 39.11 23.13 -22.75
CA ARG A 342 39.50 23.75 -24.00
C ARG A 342 40.81 24.49 -23.81
N VAL A 343 41.49 24.77 -24.91
CA VAL A 343 42.73 25.54 -24.94
C VAL A 343 42.51 26.81 -25.75
N GLY A 344 43.09 27.91 -25.28
CA GLY A 344 43.01 29.19 -25.97
C GLY A 344 43.84 29.19 -27.26
N GLY A 345 43.26 29.66 -28.37
CA GLY A 345 43.96 29.87 -29.63
C GLY A 345 44.44 31.32 -29.84
N ARG A 346 45.18 31.56 -30.93
CA ARG A 346 45.63 32.90 -31.38
C ARG A 346 44.49 33.82 -31.87
N LEU A 347 43.25 33.34 -31.85
CA LEU A 347 42.06 34.01 -32.39
C LEU A 347 41.25 34.81 -31.37
N LYS A 348 41.73 34.94 -30.11
CA LYS A 348 41.08 35.72 -29.03
C LYS A 348 40.66 37.16 -29.37
N ASN A 349 41.14 37.72 -30.49
CA ASN A 349 40.77 39.05 -31.00
C ASN A 349 39.88 39.01 -32.26
N SER A 350 39.29 37.86 -32.60
CA SER A 350 38.43 37.70 -33.77
C SER A 350 36.94 37.86 -33.42
N ILE A 351 36.10 38.21 -34.39
CA ILE A 351 34.64 38.40 -34.22
C ILE A 351 33.91 37.04 -34.33
N LEU A 352 34.63 35.92 -34.30
CA LEU A 352 34.04 34.59 -34.48
C LEU A 352 33.48 34.04 -33.15
N PRO A 353 32.37 33.30 -33.18
CA PRO A 353 31.85 32.65 -31.99
C PRO A 353 32.83 31.61 -31.45
N GLU A 354 32.91 31.47 -30.12
CA GLU A 354 33.85 30.61 -29.39
C GLU A 354 33.87 29.13 -29.86
N SER A 355 32.77 28.66 -30.46
CA SER A 355 32.67 27.37 -31.13
C SER A 355 33.58 27.19 -32.35
N ALA A 356 34.03 28.29 -32.96
CA ALA A 356 34.98 28.30 -34.07
C ALA A 356 36.44 28.47 -33.59
N GLU A 357 36.65 28.93 -32.35
CA GLU A 357 37.98 29.16 -31.78
C GLU A 357 38.59 27.91 -31.15
N ALA A 358 37.75 27.05 -30.57
CA ALA A 358 38.22 25.90 -29.81
C ALA A 358 38.34 24.67 -30.71
N SER A 359 39.51 24.48 -31.31
CA SER A 359 39.96 23.14 -31.70
C SER A 359 39.87 22.26 -30.46
N HIS A 360 38.93 21.30 -30.47
CA HIS A 360 38.86 20.26 -29.47
C HIS A 360 40.27 19.69 -29.29
N LEU A 361 40.75 19.57 -28.06
CA LEU A 361 41.91 18.73 -27.75
C LEU A 361 41.52 17.29 -28.09
N ALA A 362 41.60 16.94 -29.37
CA ALA A 362 41.62 15.57 -29.85
C ALA A 362 43.10 15.23 -29.99
N PHE A 363 43.61 14.44 -29.05
CA PHE A 363 44.77 13.61 -29.28
C PHE A 363 44.33 12.33 -29.98
#